data_AF-A0A8S0RW32-F1
#
_entry.id   AF-A0A8S0RW32-F1
#
_cell.length_a   1.000
_cell.length_b   1.000
_cell.length_c   1.000
_cell.angle_alpha   90.00
_cell.angle_beta   90.00
_cell.angle_gamma   90.00
#
_symmetry.space_group_name_H-M   'P 1'
#
loop_
_entity.id
_entity.type
_entity.pdbx_description
1 polymer ?
#
loop_
_entity_poly.entity_id
_entity_poly.type
_entity_poly.pdbx_seq_one_letter_code
_entity_poly.pdbx_strand_id
1 'polypeptide(L)' 'FGCTCFILNTKDNLGKFVSKSDIGIFLGYSSTSKTYRVFKKRTLVIEESMYVTFDETNSFHREK' A
#
# COMPACT_ATOMS: atom_id res chain seq x y z
N PHE A 1 -5.07 -1.28 11.24
CA PHE A 1 -3.68 -1.43 10.74
C PHE A 1 -3.38 -2.91 10.55
N GLY A 2 -2.41 -3.27 9.71
CA GLY A 2 -2.01 -4.66 9.43
C GLY A 2 -2.75 -5.35 8.29
N CYS A 3 -3.63 -4.65 7.55
CA CYS A 3 -4.30 -5.21 6.38
C CYS A 3 -3.41 -5.15 5.13
N THR A 4 -3.64 -6.09 4.21
CA THR A 4 -3.06 -6.02 2.87
C THR A 4 -3.66 -4.86 2.10
N CYS A 5 -2.82 -4.13 1.39
CA CYS A 5 -3.24 -3.02 0.55
C CYS A 5 -2.40 -2.95 -0.73
N PHE A 6 -2.96 -2.30 -1.74
CA PHE A 6 -2.33 -2.05 -3.02
C PHE A 6 -2.00 -0.56 -3.13
N ILE A 7 -0.77 -0.27 -3.55
CA ILE A 7 -0.25 1.08 -3.67
C ILE A 7 -0.12 1.37 -5.16
N LEU A 8 -0.84 2.36 -5.65
CA LEU A 8 -0.78 2.75 -7.06
C LEU A 8 0.58 3.39 -7.34
N ASN A 9 1.26 2.90 -8.38
CA ASN A 9 2.51 3.47 -8.84
C ASN A 9 2.20 4.58 -9.84
N THR A 10 2.24 5.83 -9.39
CA THR A 10 1.94 7.02 -10.21
C THR A 10 3.15 7.52 -11.00
N LYS A 11 4.24 6.76 -11.06
CA LYS A 11 5.41 7.14 -11.87
C LYS A 11 5.01 7.14 -13.35
N ASP A 12 5.13 8.32 -13.96
CA ASP A 12 4.71 8.61 -15.34
C ASP A 12 5.41 7.73 -16.40
N ASN A 13 6.59 7.19 -16.06
CA ASN A 13 7.43 6.38 -16.94
C ASN A 13 7.42 4.89 -16.59
N LEU A 14 6.25 4.32 -16.27
CA LEU A 14 6.15 2.86 -16.16
C LEU A 14 6.27 2.23 -17.54
N GLY A 15 7.37 1.53 -17.79
CA GLY A 15 7.54 0.72 -19.00
C GLY A 15 6.40 -0.29 -19.14
N LYS A 16 6.14 -0.73 -20.38
CA LYS A 16 4.99 -1.59 -20.76
C LYS A 16 4.79 -2.85 -19.90
N PHE A 17 5.82 -3.30 -19.20
CA PHE A 17 5.84 -4.53 -18.39
C PHE A 17 5.92 -4.29 -16.87
N VAL A 18 5.84 -3.05 -16.42
CA VAL A 18 5.90 -2.74 -14.98
C VAL A 18 4.50 -2.80 -14.38
N SER A 19 4.38 -3.47 -13.24
CA SER A 19 3.14 -3.55 -12.46
C SER A 19 2.65 -2.16 -12.07
N LYS A 20 1.38 -1.86 -12.37
CA LYS A 20 0.73 -0.57 -12.06
C LYS A 20 0.54 -0.34 -10.55
N SER A 21 0.50 -1.42 -9.76
CA SER A 21 0.39 -1.35 -8.31
C SER A 21 1.39 -2.29 -7.63
N ASP A 22 1.83 -1.89 -6.45
CA ASP A 22 2.67 -2.70 -5.55
C ASP A 22 1.82 -3.19 -4.37
N ILE A 23 2.09 -4.43 -3.91
CA ILE A 23 1.45 -4.98 -2.71
C ILE A 23 2.20 -4.49 -1.47
N GLY A 24 1.44 -4.05 -0.47
CA GLY A 24 1.98 -3.63 0.82
C GLY A 24 1.08 -4.00 2.00
N ILE A 25 1.57 -3.66 3.18
CA ILE A 25 0.83 -3.76 4.44
C ILE A 25 0.58 -2.36 4.96
N PHE A 26 -0.67 -2.07 5.32
CA PHE A 26 -1.06 -0.80 5.90
C PHE A 26 -0.56 -0.67 7.33
N LEU A 27 0.35 0.28 7.58
CA LEU A 27 0.92 0.52 8.90
C LEU A 27 0.21 1.65 9.65
N GLY A 28 -0.24 2.67 8.92
CA GLY A 28 -1.11 3.70 9.47
C GLY A 28 -1.12 5.00 8.70
N TYR A 29 -1.39 6.09 9.38
CA TYR A 29 -1.47 7.42 8.76
C TYR A 29 -0.14 8.16 8.91
N SER A 30 0.17 9.03 7.96
CA SER A 30 1.26 10.01 8.10
C SER A 30 0.91 11.01 9.19
N SER A 31 1.92 11.46 9.95
CA SER A 31 1.72 12.43 11.03
C SER A 31 1.58 13.87 10.52
N THR A 32 2.05 14.14 9.30
CA THR A 32 2.19 15.49 8.76
C THR A 32 1.38 15.73 7.49
N SER A 33 0.83 14.67 6.88
CA SER A 33 0.14 14.74 5.59
C SER A 33 -1.08 13.82 5.53
N LYS A 34 -1.98 14.09 4.58
CA LYS A 34 -3.14 13.22 4.30
C LYS A 34 -2.71 12.01 3.45
N THR A 35 -1.75 11.25 3.95
CA THR A 35 -1.20 10.06 3.29
C THR A 35 -1.17 8.88 4.25
N TYR A 36 -1.02 7.69 3.68
CA TYR A 36 -0.95 6.43 4.41
C TYR A 36 0.49 5.94 4.45
N ARG A 37 0.94 5.50 5.63
CA ARG A 37 2.19 4.75 5.84
C ARG A 37 1.93 3.28 5.49
N VAL A 38 2.69 2.79 4.53
CA VAL A 38 2.56 1.45 3.97
C VAL A 38 3.92 0.78 3.85
N PHE A 39 4.02 -0.48 4.25
CA PHE A 39 5.20 -1.30 4.04
C PHE A 39 5.12 -2.01 2.70
N LYS A 40 5.98 -1.67 1.75
CA LYS A 40 6.02 -2.33 0.43
C LYS A 40 6.74 -3.66 0.52
N LYS A 41 6.04 -4.76 0.26
CA LYS A 41 6.62 -6.11 0.35
C LYS A 41 7.72 -6.36 -0.67
N ARG A 42 7.64 -5.75 -1.85
CA ARG A 42 8.63 -5.93 -2.94
C ARG A 42 9.99 -5.32 -2.61
N THR A 43 10.00 -4.12 -2.05
CA THR A 43 11.22 -3.35 -1.80
C THR A 43 11.65 -3.36 -0.34
N LEU A 44 10.80 -3.89 0.56
CA LEU A 44 11.02 -3.94 2.01
C LEU A 44 11.22 -2.55 2.65
N VAL A 45 10.60 -1.53 2.08
CA VAL A 45 10.65 -0.15 2.59
C VAL A 45 9.28 0.33 3.05
N ILE A 46 9.28 1.23 4.03
CA ILE A 46 8.09 1.97 4.43
C ILE A 46 8.01 3.23 3.56
N GLU A 47 6.88 3.42 2.89
CA GLU A 47 6.61 4.56 2.04
C GLU A 47 5.31 5.24 2.50
N GLU A 48 5.20 6.54 2.25
CA GLU A 48 3.95 7.29 2.44
C GLU A 48 3.29 7.51 1.07
N SER A 49 2.02 7.12 0.94
CA SER A 49 1.27 7.29 -0.32
C SER A 49 -0.18 7.68 -0.05
N MET A 50 -0.72 8.58 -0.86
CA MET A 50 -2.15 8.91 -0.86
C MET A 50 -2.98 7.92 -1.68
N TYR A 51 -2.37 7.16 -2.57
CA TYR A 51 -3.06 6.27 -3.51
C TYR A 51 -2.98 4.82 -3.03
N VAL A 52 -3.69 4.54 -1.95
CA VAL A 52 -3.75 3.21 -1.33
C VAL A 52 -5.17 2.65 -1.41
N THR A 53 -5.31 1.46 -1.96
CA THR A 53 -6.55 0.68 -1.98
C THR A 53 -6.42 -0.51 -1.05
N PHE A 54 -7.39 -0.73 -0.17
CA PHE A 54 -7.36 -1.83 0.79
C PHE A 54 -7.89 -3.12 0.14
N ASP A 55 -7.25 -4.24 0.45
CA ASP A 55 -7.75 -5.54 0.09
C ASP A 55 -8.77 -6.00 1.14
N GLU A 56 -10.05 -5.78 0.87
CA GLU A 56 -11.14 -6.15 1.78
C GLU A 56 -11.41 -7.66 1.80
N THR A 57 -10.93 -8.39 0.79
CA THR A 57 -11.13 -9.85 0.65
C THR A 57 -10.33 -10.66 1.66
N ASN A 58 -9.19 -10.12 2.10
CA ASN A 58 -8.29 -10.72 3.07
C ASN A 58 -8.22 -9.89 4.35
N SER A 59 -9.30 -9.17 4.66
CA SER A 59 -9.54 -8.64 5.99
C SER A 59 -9.44 -9.85 6.93
N PHE A 60 -8.31 -9.98 7.62
CA PHE A 60 -8.21 -10.88 8.77
C PHE A 60 -9.14 -10.31 9.84
N HIS A 61 -10.44 -10.48 9.64
CA HIS A 61 -11.39 -10.70 10.70
C HIS A 61 -10.95 -12.02 11.33
N ARG A 62 -9.91 -11.95 12.16
CA ARG A 62 -9.69 -12.98 13.15
C ARG A 62 -10.84 -12.80 14.13
N GLU A 63 -11.96 -13.44 13.80
CA GLU A 63 -13.05 -13.70 14.74
C GLU A 63 -12.38 -14.16 16.05
N LYS A 64 -12.67 -13.42 17.11
CA LYS A 64 -12.24 -13.75 18.46
C LYS A 64 -13.15 -14.83 19.02
#